data_AF-A0A7W6RFQ6-F1
#
_entry.id   AF-A0A7W6RFQ6-F1
#
_cell.length_a   1.000
_cell.length_b   1.000
_cell.length_c   1.000
_cell.angle_alpha   90.00
_cell.angle_beta   90.00
_cell.angle_gamma   90.00
#
_symmetry.space_group_name_H-M   'P 1'
#
loop_
_entity.id
_entity.type
_entity.pdbx_description
1 polymer ?
#
loop_
_entity_poly.entity_id
_entity_poly.type
_entity_poly.pdbx_seq_one_letter_code
_entity_poly.pdbx_strand_id
1 'polypeptide(L)'
;MADLAAFFNEGFYLRTNEDVRAGVATGTFSSAYEHFLIHGMAEGRSPNRYFDTDYYLSRNEDVAAAVEAGSITAYAHFVNHGNMELRSPTAFFDVDWYLTNNNDVAVKVYRGELTAYGHFYANGTGELREVSPFFSPTAYLAANPDVTGPPLEHFAEFGIAETRDLGNGITMGLFAQDSTFTDALFTGDFAGAFARVTAVAPFLSTFEAPAGYVYPSTLTAPEGFTSSAVTLVRPAGLSEVTVPDTFSQLVVGQDPATGTLTLGGTGDSAGVTVDLTVPRIVDGDDALPLRSGFTPRTVDASAMEAAALTVVGGDAAETVTGTAQADTLSGNGGDDVLAGGAGTDTLTGGDGADVFVLASAAAEDADTITDFATGTDKVRLSDAVFTLTGAAGDALAAGDYAEATDATALGTLEATTQAEEIIVLLDSGRIYHNPDGADAGGLVLIGVLTLNGAAVDPALADFVLG
;
A
#
# COMPACT_ATOMS: atom_id res chain seq x y z
N MET A 1 -26.37 -8.98 -41.75
CA MET A 1 -25.66 -7.94 -40.98
C MET A 1 -26.59 -7.53 -39.85
N ALA A 2 -26.09 -7.57 -38.63
CA ALA A 2 -26.80 -6.94 -37.53
C ALA A 2 -26.86 -5.42 -37.78
N ASP A 3 -27.91 -4.77 -37.27
CA ASP A 3 -28.15 -3.35 -37.50
C ASP A 3 -27.09 -2.51 -36.76
N LEU A 4 -26.14 -1.93 -37.49
CA LEU A 4 -25.11 -1.06 -36.91
C LEU A 4 -25.71 0.19 -36.24
N ALA A 5 -26.96 0.54 -36.55
CA ALA A 5 -27.69 1.62 -35.89
C ALA A 5 -28.16 1.23 -34.48
N ALA A 6 -28.25 -0.07 -34.16
CA ALA A 6 -28.94 -0.57 -32.97
C ALA A 6 -28.42 0.01 -31.65
N PHE A 7 -27.16 0.46 -31.62
CA PHE A 7 -26.55 1.07 -30.42
C PHE A 7 -25.88 2.42 -30.70
N PHE A 8 -26.11 3.07 -31.85
CA PHE A 8 -25.51 4.38 -32.11
C PHE A 8 -26.24 5.47 -31.33
N ASN A 9 -25.49 6.34 -30.65
CA ASN A 9 -26.04 7.49 -29.95
C ASN A 9 -25.51 8.79 -30.57
N GLU A 10 -26.33 9.43 -31.40
CA GLU A 10 -25.98 10.66 -32.10
C GLU A 10 -25.64 11.81 -31.14
N GLY A 11 -26.37 11.94 -30.04
CA GLY A 11 -26.12 12.97 -29.04
C GLY A 11 -24.75 12.81 -28.39
N PHE A 12 -24.39 11.59 -27.99
CA PHE A 12 -23.05 11.27 -27.45
C PHE A 12 -21.97 11.56 -28.49
N TYR A 13 -22.16 11.05 -29.71
CA TYR A 13 -21.16 11.14 -30.76
C TYR A 13 -20.83 12.59 -31.12
N LEU A 14 -21.84 13.46 -31.21
CA LEU A 14 -21.64 14.90 -31.44
C LEU A 14 -21.02 15.64 -30.25
N ARG A 15 -21.23 15.15 -29.02
CA ARG A 15 -20.61 15.76 -27.83
C ARG A 15 -19.12 15.45 -27.73
N THR A 16 -18.71 14.23 -28.07
CA THR A 16 -17.32 13.78 -27.97
C THR A 16 -16.49 14.08 -29.21
N ASN A 17 -17.13 14.32 -30.35
CA ASN A 17 -16.46 14.59 -31.62
C ASN A 17 -16.79 16.01 -32.13
N GLU A 18 -16.03 17.00 -31.67
CA GLU A 18 -16.26 18.41 -32.02
C GLU A 18 -16.18 18.68 -33.52
N ASP A 19 -15.25 18.03 -34.21
CA ASP A 19 -15.06 18.12 -35.66
C ASP A 19 -16.30 17.59 -36.42
N VAL A 20 -16.89 16.49 -35.96
CA VAL A 20 -18.12 15.93 -36.54
C VAL A 20 -19.29 16.86 -36.27
N ARG A 21 -19.40 17.40 -35.05
CA ARG A 21 -20.43 18.37 -34.70
C ARG A 21 -20.37 19.62 -35.57
N ALA A 22 -19.18 20.15 -35.80
CA ALA A 22 -18.97 21.26 -36.73
C ALA A 22 -19.35 20.86 -38.17
N GLY A 23 -18.93 19.68 -38.62
CA GLY A 23 -19.23 19.16 -39.96
C GLY A 23 -20.72 18.98 -40.23
N VAL A 24 -21.49 18.48 -39.25
CA VAL A 24 -22.96 18.37 -39.37
C VAL A 24 -23.59 19.76 -39.39
N ALA A 25 -23.13 20.70 -38.55
CA ALA A 25 -23.65 22.07 -38.52
C ALA A 25 -23.40 22.83 -39.84
N THR A 26 -22.29 22.56 -40.53
CA THR A 26 -21.97 23.16 -41.84
C THR A 26 -22.54 22.38 -43.03
N GLY A 27 -23.22 21.26 -42.80
CA GLY A 27 -23.77 20.40 -43.86
C GLY A 27 -22.73 19.58 -44.63
N THR A 28 -21.52 19.44 -44.10
CA THR A 28 -20.47 18.55 -44.63
C THR A 28 -20.89 17.08 -44.50
N PHE A 29 -21.58 16.75 -43.41
CA PHE A 29 -22.23 15.46 -43.17
C PHE A 29 -23.73 15.70 -42.95
N SER A 30 -24.58 14.80 -43.45
CA SER A 30 -26.03 14.88 -43.26
C SER A 30 -26.48 14.49 -41.85
N SER A 31 -25.69 13.69 -41.14
CA SER A 31 -25.89 13.29 -39.75
C SER A 31 -24.58 12.82 -39.12
N ALA A 32 -24.54 12.74 -37.79
CA ALA A 32 -23.41 12.14 -37.09
C ALA A 32 -23.28 10.64 -37.41
N TYR A 33 -24.42 9.98 -37.64
CA TYR A 33 -24.48 8.57 -38.00
C TYR A 33 -23.86 8.31 -39.38
N GLU A 34 -24.11 9.18 -40.37
CA GLU A 34 -23.44 9.10 -41.67
C GLU A 34 -21.92 9.19 -41.51
N HIS A 35 -21.44 10.19 -40.76
CA HIS A 35 -20.01 10.31 -40.48
C HIS A 35 -19.46 9.04 -39.83
N PHE A 36 -20.15 8.51 -38.81
CA PHE A 36 -19.72 7.31 -38.12
C PHE A 36 -19.59 6.11 -39.07
N LEU A 37 -20.58 5.92 -39.94
CA LEU A 37 -20.58 4.81 -40.90
C LEU A 37 -19.47 4.93 -41.95
N ILE A 38 -19.19 6.13 -42.45
CA ILE A 38 -18.25 6.34 -43.56
C ILE A 38 -16.81 6.48 -43.04
N HIS A 39 -16.62 7.13 -41.90
CA HIS A 39 -15.32 7.53 -41.37
C HIS A 39 -15.10 7.03 -39.94
N GLY A 40 -16.03 7.31 -39.04
CA GLY A 40 -15.83 7.13 -37.61
C GLY A 40 -15.46 5.72 -37.17
N MET A 41 -16.06 4.69 -37.76
CA MET A 41 -15.70 3.30 -37.46
C MET A 41 -14.26 2.96 -37.86
N ALA A 42 -13.77 3.49 -38.98
CA ALA A 42 -12.41 3.27 -39.46
C ALA A 42 -11.39 4.12 -38.67
N GLU A 43 -11.83 5.28 -38.16
CA GLU A 43 -11.05 6.14 -37.26
C GLU A 43 -11.04 5.64 -35.81
N GLY A 44 -11.75 4.56 -35.49
CA GLY A 44 -11.79 3.99 -34.15
C GLY A 44 -12.70 4.74 -33.16
N ARG A 45 -13.58 5.64 -33.61
CA ARG A 45 -14.40 6.45 -32.70
C ARG A 45 -15.51 5.63 -32.04
N SER A 46 -15.67 5.78 -30.72
CA SER A 46 -16.73 5.14 -29.95
C SER A 46 -18.12 5.69 -30.33
N PRO A 47 -19.12 4.84 -30.65
CA PRO A 47 -20.45 5.27 -31.12
C PRO A 47 -21.44 5.64 -30.01
N ASN A 48 -21.16 5.22 -28.78
CA ASN A 48 -21.98 5.44 -27.60
C ASN A 48 -21.10 5.29 -26.35
N ARG A 49 -21.67 5.53 -25.17
CA ARG A 49 -20.98 5.48 -23.87
C ARG A 49 -20.71 4.06 -23.35
N TYR A 50 -21.39 3.07 -23.90
CA TYR A 50 -21.40 1.68 -23.45
C TYR A 50 -20.64 0.74 -24.40
N PHE A 51 -19.99 1.30 -25.43
CA PHE A 51 -18.99 0.64 -26.26
C PHE A 51 -17.79 1.57 -26.36
N ASP A 52 -16.64 1.11 -25.91
CA ASP A 52 -15.39 1.85 -26.00
C ASP A 52 -14.42 1.10 -26.91
N THR A 53 -13.99 1.74 -28.00
CA THR A 53 -13.15 1.10 -29.01
C THR A 53 -11.81 0.67 -28.44
N ASP A 54 -11.14 1.54 -27.68
CA ASP A 54 -9.78 1.30 -27.20
C ASP A 54 -9.78 0.20 -26.13
N TYR A 55 -10.72 0.25 -25.20
CA TYR A 55 -10.98 -0.82 -24.24
C TYR A 55 -11.26 -2.14 -24.97
N TYR A 56 -12.17 -2.13 -25.93
CA TYR A 56 -12.57 -3.35 -26.64
C TYR A 56 -11.38 -3.97 -27.39
N LEU A 57 -10.53 -3.18 -28.04
CA LEU A 57 -9.35 -3.70 -28.72
C LEU A 57 -8.27 -4.17 -27.75
N SER A 58 -8.06 -3.46 -26.64
CA SER A 58 -7.07 -3.83 -25.61
C SER A 58 -7.36 -5.19 -24.96
N ARG A 59 -8.63 -5.61 -24.91
CA ARG A 59 -9.06 -6.90 -24.34
C ARG A 59 -9.18 -8.02 -25.36
N ASN A 60 -9.06 -7.72 -26.64
CA ASN A 60 -9.35 -8.63 -27.73
C ASN A 60 -8.26 -8.53 -28.81
N GLU A 61 -7.08 -9.07 -28.51
CA GLU A 61 -5.89 -9.00 -29.38
C GLU A 61 -6.15 -9.53 -30.80
N ASP A 62 -6.98 -10.58 -30.91
CA ASP A 62 -7.39 -11.16 -32.19
C ASP A 62 -8.22 -10.18 -33.04
N VAL A 63 -9.08 -9.38 -32.38
CA VAL A 63 -9.86 -8.34 -33.04
C VAL A 63 -8.98 -7.14 -33.37
N ALA A 64 -8.07 -6.76 -32.48
CA ALA A 64 -7.10 -5.70 -32.73
C ALA A 64 -6.28 -5.98 -33.99
N ALA A 65 -5.76 -7.20 -34.15
CA ALA A 65 -5.04 -7.62 -35.34
C ALA A 65 -5.92 -7.58 -36.61
N ALA A 66 -7.20 -7.96 -36.52
CA ALA A 66 -8.13 -7.90 -37.64
C ALA A 66 -8.48 -6.46 -38.06
N VAL A 67 -8.56 -5.54 -37.09
CA VAL A 67 -8.77 -4.11 -37.32
C VAL A 67 -7.54 -3.47 -37.95
N GLU A 68 -6.33 -3.77 -37.45
CA GLU A 68 -5.07 -3.30 -38.04
C GLU A 68 -4.90 -3.79 -39.48
N ALA A 69 -5.31 -5.02 -39.77
CA ALA A 69 -5.34 -5.58 -41.11
C ALA A 69 -6.44 -4.99 -42.02
N GLY A 70 -7.26 -4.05 -41.51
CA GLY A 70 -8.36 -3.42 -42.25
C GLY A 70 -9.50 -4.37 -42.65
N SER A 71 -9.60 -5.54 -42.00
CA SER A 71 -10.57 -6.58 -42.36
C SER A 71 -11.95 -6.34 -41.75
N ILE A 72 -12.01 -5.68 -40.59
CA ILE A 72 -13.23 -5.31 -39.89
C ILE A 72 -12.94 -4.09 -39.00
N THR A 73 -13.96 -3.36 -38.56
CA THR A 73 -13.82 -2.33 -37.52
C THR A 73 -14.20 -2.89 -36.15
N ALA A 74 -13.70 -2.31 -35.07
CA ALA A 74 -13.97 -2.78 -33.71
C ALA A 74 -15.47 -2.89 -33.42
N TYR A 75 -16.22 -1.83 -33.71
CA TYR A 75 -17.67 -1.81 -33.50
C TYR A 75 -18.42 -2.79 -34.43
N ALA A 76 -18.01 -2.92 -35.69
CA ALA A 76 -18.61 -3.90 -36.59
C ALA A 76 -18.36 -5.33 -36.11
N HIS A 77 -17.18 -5.62 -35.56
CA HIS A 77 -16.91 -6.90 -34.92
C HIS A 77 -17.82 -7.12 -33.72
N PHE A 78 -17.91 -6.15 -32.81
CA PHE A 78 -18.77 -6.26 -31.63
C PHE A 78 -20.24 -6.55 -31.99
N VAL A 79 -20.83 -5.77 -32.89
CA VAL A 79 -22.24 -5.92 -33.28
C VAL A 79 -22.50 -7.25 -34.00
N ASN A 80 -21.59 -7.71 -34.85
CA ASN A 80 -21.79 -8.94 -35.64
C ASN A 80 -21.30 -10.22 -34.96
N HIS A 81 -20.39 -10.13 -33.99
CA HIS A 81 -19.68 -11.27 -33.39
C HIS A 81 -19.51 -11.11 -31.88
N GLY A 82 -18.88 -10.03 -31.42
CA GLY A 82 -18.46 -9.87 -30.02
C GLY A 82 -19.58 -10.04 -28.99
N ASN A 83 -20.76 -9.49 -29.28
CA ASN A 83 -21.95 -9.65 -28.43
C ASN A 83 -22.42 -11.11 -28.25
N MET A 84 -22.19 -11.96 -29.25
CA MET A 84 -22.50 -13.39 -29.21
C MET A 84 -21.35 -14.22 -28.64
N GLU A 85 -20.13 -13.70 -28.76
CA GLU A 85 -18.90 -14.28 -28.20
C GLU A 85 -18.67 -13.92 -26.73
N LEU A 86 -19.66 -13.26 -26.09
CA LEU A 86 -19.62 -12.87 -24.68
C LEU A 86 -18.49 -11.89 -24.33
N ARG A 87 -18.07 -11.05 -25.29
CA ARG A 87 -17.00 -10.07 -25.08
C ARG A 87 -17.53 -8.78 -24.46
N SER A 88 -16.87 -8.31 -23.40
CA SER A 88 -17.20 -7.06 -22.71
C SER A 88 -16.87 -5.83 -23.57
N PRO A 89 -17.84 -4.94 -23.87
CA PRO A 89 -17.66 -3.80 -24.77
C PRO A 89 -17.05 -2.55 -24.14
N THR A 90 -17.04 -2.47 -22.81
CA THR A 90 -16.59 -1.29 -22.07
C THR A 90 -16.21 -1.69 -20.65
N ALA A 91 -15.41 -0.89 -19.96
CA ALA A 91 -15.08 -1.10 -18.54
C ALA A 91 -16.32 -1.04 -17.63
N PHE A 92 -17.39 -0.38 -18.06
CA PHE A 92 -18.65 -0.28 -17.31
C PHE A 92 -19.48 -1.56 -17.28
N PHE A 93 -19.25 -2.50 -18.21
CA PHE A 93 -20.09 -3.68 -18.40
C PHE A 93 -19.25 -4.94 -18.54
N ASP A 94 -19.30 -5.79 -17.52
CA ASP A 94 -18.66 -7.09 -17.47
C ASP A 94 -19.71 -8.17 -17.82
N VAL A 95 -19.57 -8.77 -19.01
CA VAL A 95 -20.52 -9.78 -19.50
C VAL A 95 -20.57 -11.00 -18.58
N ASP A 96 -19.44 -11.47 -18.08
CA ASP A 96 -19.36 -12.69 -17.26
C ASP A 96 -20.01 -12.45 -15.89
N TRP A 97 -19.73 -11.30 -15.27
CA TRP A 97 -20.40 -10.88 -14.05
C TRP A 97 -21.91 -10.74 -14.26
N TYR A 98 -22.31 -10.08 -15.36
CA TYR A 98 -23.72 -9.86 -15.67
C TYR A 98 -24.47 -11.18 -15.83
N LEU A 99 -23.91 -12.16 -16.54
CA LEU A 99 -24.59 -13.45 -16.74
C LEU A 99 -24.58 -14.31 -15.49
N THR A 100 -23.51 -14.27 -14.70
CA THR A 100 -23.41 -15.01 -13.43
C THR A 100 -24.48 -14.54 -12.44
N ASN A 101 -24.74 -13.23 -12.37
CA ASN A 101 -25.70 -12.66 -11.44
C ASN A 101 -27.14 -12.56 -11.99
N ASN A 102 -27.33 -12.76 -13.29
CA ASN A 102 -28.63 -12.69 -13.95
C ASN A 102 -28.94 -14.00 -14.70
N ASN A 103 -29.17 -15.07 -13.94
CA ASN A 103 -29.40 -16.42 -14.49
C ASN A 103 -30.60 -16.45 -15.47
N ASP A 104 -31.63 -15.63 -15.25
CA ASP A 104 -32.77 -15.49 -16.16
C ASP A 104 -32.38 -14.95 -17.55
N VAL A 105 -31.36 -14.10 -17.60
CA VAL A 105 -30.77 -13.56 -18.84
C VAL A 105 -29.81 -14.58 -19.44
N ALA A 106 -28.94 -15.18 -18.61
CA ALA A 106 -27.95 -16.16 -19.04
C ALA A 106 -28.58 -17.32 -19.82
N VAL A 107 -29.69 -17.87 -19.32
CA VAL A 107 -30.42 -18.95 -20.01
C VAL A 107 -30.85 -18.54 -21.43
N LYS A 108 -31.28 -17.29 -21.62
CA LYS A 108 -31.72 -16.79 -22.94
C LYS A 108 -30.53 -16.50 -23.86
N VAL A 109 -29.43 -16.00 -23.31
CA VAL A 109 -28.16 -15.81 -24.04
C VAL A 109 -27.64 -17.15 -24.57
N TYR A 110 -27.56 -18.18 -23.73
CA TYR A 110 -27.06 -19.50 -24.14
C TYR A 110 -27.98 -20.23 -25.14
N ARG A 111 -29.25 -19.81 -25.23
CA ARG A 111 -30.19 -20.29 -26.27
C ARG A 111 -30.15 -19.48 -27.56
N GLY A 112 -29.37 -18.40 -27.60
CA GLY A 112 -29.30 -17.48 -28.74
C GLY A 112 -30.56 -16.63 -28.94
N GLU A 113 -31.37 -16.46 -27.90
CA GLU A 113 -32.62 -15.69 -27.96
C GLU A 113 -32.39 -14.18 -27.83
N LEU A 114 -31.31 -13.77 -27.16
CA LEU A 114 -30.86 -12.39 -26.98
C LEU A 114 -29.35 -12.34 -26.70
N THR A 115 -28.77 -11.15 -26.65
CA THR A 115 -27.38 -10.92 -26.20
C THR A 115 -27.37 -10.29 -24.80
N ALA A 116 -26.30 -10.54 -24.03
CA ALA A 116 -26.16 -9.99 -22.67
C ALA A 116 -26.24 -8.46 -22.69
N TYR A 117 -25.45 -7.84 -23.55
CA TYR A 117 -25.45 -6.40 -23.76
C TYR A 117 -26.79 -5.87 -24.29
N GLY A 118 -27.44 -6.60 -25.21
CA GLY A 118 -28.76 -6.22 -25.73
C GLY A 118 -29.83 -6.20 -24.63
N HIS A 119 -29.79 -7.18 -23.70
CA HIS A 119 -30.67 -7.16 -22.54
C HIS A 119 -30.34 -6.00 -21.59
N PHE A 120 -29.07 -5.79 -21.28
CA PHE A 120 -28.61 -4.69 -20.44
C PHE A 120 -29.09 -3.33 -20.99
N TYR A 121 -28.86 -3.08 -22.27
CA TYR A 121 -29.21 -1.83 -22.94
C TYR A 121 -30.73 -1.59 -22.97
N ALA A 122 -31.52 -2.64 -23.23
CA ALA A 122 -32.96 -2.51 -23.38
C ALA A 122 -33.75 -2.56 -22.06
N ASN A 123 -33.27 -3.29 -21.04
CA ASN A 123 -34.01 -3.57 -19.81
C ASN A 123 -33.15 -3.42 -18.56
N GLY A 124 -31.89 -3.89 -18.59
CA GLY A 124 -31.05 -4.00 -17.40
C GLY A 124 -30.82 -2.68 -16.66
N THR A 125 -30.72 -1.56 -17.38
CA THR A 125 -30.61 -0.22 -16.78
C THR A 125 -31.85 0.16 -15.97
N GLY A 126 -33.05 -0.10 -16.49
CA GLY A 126 -34.32 0.16 -15.81
C GLY A 126 -34.63 -0.83 -14.68
N GLU A 127 -34.09 -2.04 -14.78
CA GLU A 127 -34.19 -3.08 -13.75
C GLU A 127 -33.13 -2.94 -12.64
N LEU A 128 -32.24 -1.94 -12.72
CA LEU A 128 -31.12 -1.74 -11.78
C LEU A 128 -30.23 -2.98 -11.62
N ARG A 129 -30.06 -3.77 -12.69
CA ARG A 129 -29.19 -4.95 -12.66
C ARG A 129 -27.74 -4.53 -12.49
N GLU A 130 -26.99 -5.25 -11.66
CA GLU A 130 -25.55 -5.02 -11.49
C GLU A 130 -24.80 -5.40 -12.76
N VAL A 131 -23.97 -4.48 -13.25
CA VAL A 131 -23.32 -4.55 -14.56
C VAL A 131 -21.85 -4.96 -14.49
N SER A 132 -21.25 -4.81 -13.32
CA SER A 132 -19.88 -5.19 -13.03
C SER A 132 -19.73 -5.37 -11.51
N PRO A 133 -18.67 -6.04 -11.02
CA PRO A 133 -18.42 -6.14 -9.58
C PRO A 133 -18.04 -4.80 -8.94
N PHE A 134 -17.78 -3.76 -9.74
CA PHE A 134 -17.31 -2.46 -9.28
C PHE A 134 -18.40 -1.39 -9.27
N PHE A 135 -19.56 -1.66 -9.87
CA PHE A 135 -20.67 -0.71 -9.92
C PHE A 135 -22.01 -1.41 -9.64
N SER A 136 -22.58 -1.09 -8.47
CA SER A 136 -23.95 -1.49 -8.11
C SER A 136 -24.89 -0.28 -8.24
N PRO A 137 -25.90 -0.31 -9.14
CA PRO A 137 -26.82 0.80 -9.30
C PRO A 137 -27.56 1.19 -8.02
N THR A 138 -27.88 0.21 -7.16
CA THR A 138 -28.57 0.43 -5.89
C THR A 138 -27.65 1.07 -4.85
N ALA A 139 -26.41 0.60 -4.74
CA ALA A 139 -25.41 1.21 -3.85
C ALA A 139 -25.09 2.65 -4.27
N TYR A 140 -24.94 2.89 -5.58
CA TYR A 140 -24.69 4.23 -6.12
C TYR A 140 -25.82 5.20 -5.81
N LEU A 141 -27.09 4.79 -5.97
CA LEU A 141 -28.24 5.62 -5.61
C LEU A 141 -28.34 5.86 -4.09
N ALA A 142 -27.97 4.88 -3.27
CA ALA A 142 -27.95 5.01 -1.82
C ALA A 142 -26.88 6.02 -1.36
N ALA A 143 -25.70 5.99 -1.97
CA ALA A 143 -24.60 6.92 -1.71
C ALA A 143 -24.85 8.31 -2.30
N ASN A 144 -25.67 8.42 -3.36
CA ASN A 144 -25.96 9.68 -4.06
C ASN A 144 -27.47 9.92 -4.19
N PRO A 145 -28.17 10.32 -3.10
CA PRO A 145 -29.64 10.47 -3.10
C PRO A 145 -30.17 11.58 -4.01
N ASP A 146 -29.29 12.46 -4.50
CA ASP A 146 -29.63 13.54 -5.43
C ASP A 146 -29.72 13.08 -6.89
N VAL A 147 -29.22 11.89 -7.20
CA VAL A 147 -29.21 11.37 -8.58
C VAL A 147 -30.63 11.03 -9.02
N THR A 148 -31.05 11.64 -10.13
CA THR A 148 -32.31 11.34 -10.81
C THR A 148 -32.04 10.72 -12.18
N GLY A 149 -32.67 9.59 -12.50
CA GLY A 149 -32.49 8.90 -13.78
C GLY A 149 -31.67 7.61 -13.66
N PRO A 150 -31.23 7.03 -14.80
CA PRO A 150 -30.47 5.78 -14.81
C PRO A 150 -29.10 5.93 -14.11
N PRO A 151 -28.79 5.15 -13.06
CA PRO A 151 -27.60 5.36 -12.22
C PRO A 151 -26.28 5.29 -12.98
N LEU A 152 -26.12 4.28 -13.85
CA LEU A 152 -24.90 4.10 -14.62
C LEU A 152 -24.69 5.23 -15.64
N GLU A 153 -25.78 5.73 -16.22
CA GLU A 153 -25.73 6.85 -17.15
C GLU A 153 -25.28 8.11 -16.40
N HIS A 154 -25.89 8.41 -15.26
CA HIS A 154 -25.45 9.52 -14.41
C HIS A 154 -23.98 9.37 -14.00
N PHE A 155 -23.57 8.19 -13.54
CA PHE A 155 -22.21 7.95 -13.10
C PHE A 155 -21.20 8.19 -14.24
N ALA A 156 -21.46 7.61 -15.40
CA ALA A 156 -20.55 7.73 -16.53
C ALA A 156 -20.58 9.15 -17.15
N GLU A 157 -21.69 9.87 -17.10
CA GLU A 157 -21.80 11.26 -17.61
C GLU A 157 -21.25 12.31 -16.66
N PHE A 158 -21.52 12.17 -15.37
CA PHE A 158 -21.25 13.21 -14.37
C PHE A 158 -20.47 12.64 -13.19
N GLY A 159 -20.84 11.45 -12.72
CA GLY A 159 -20.34 10.91 -11.46
C GLY A 159 -18.82 10.77 -11.37
N ILE A 160 -18.15 10.39 -12.46
CA ILE A 160 -16.69 10.31 -12.50
C ILE A 160 -16.05 11.70 -12.27
N ALA A 161 -16.53 12.71 -13.01
CA ALA A 161 -16.01 14.08 -12.92
C ALA A 161 -16.40 14.78 -11.61
N GLU A 162 -17.56 14.45 -11.05
CA GLU A 162 -18.08 14.97 -9.78
C GLU A 162 -17.48 14.28 -8.55
N THR A 163 -16.53 13.38 -8.76
CA THR A 163 -15.85 12.61 -7.73
C THR A 163 -16.77 11.72 -6.87
N ARG A 164 -17.86 11.19 -7.43
CA ARG A 164 -18.92 10.52 -6.67
C ARG A 164 -18.46 9.23 -5.98
N ASP A 165 -19.15 8.91 -4.88
CA ASP A 165 -19.03 7.65 -4.17
C ASP A 165 -19.85 6.56 -4.88
N LEU A 166 -19.27 5.36 -5.05
CA LEU A 166 -19.95 4.22 -5.65
C LEU A 166 -20.76 3.39 -4.66
N GLY A 167 -20.61 3.63 -3.35
CA GLY A 167 -21.33 2.93 -2.30
C GLY A 167 -20.78 1.53 -2.00
N ASN A 168 -19.62 1.18 -2.53
CA ASN A 168 -18.87 -0.06 -2.28
C ASN A 168 -17.44 0.24 -1.80
N GLY A 169 -17.28 1.35 -1.08
CA GLY A 169 -16.01 1.83 -0.57
C GLY A 169 -15.04 2.36 -1.63
N ILE A 170 -15.50 2.55 -2.86
CA ILE A 170 -14.78 3.27 -3.92
C ILE A 170 -15.38 4.67 -4.05
N THR A 171 -14.56 5.70 -3.83
CA THR A 171 -14.88 7.07 -4.25
C THR A 171 -13.87 7.52 -5.30
N MET A 172 -14.34 8.20 -6.34
CA MET A 172 -13.43 8.69 -7.40
C MET A 172 -12.44 9.72 -6.86
N GLY A 173 -12.72 10.35 -5.71
CA GLY A 173 -11.77 11.23 -5.02
C GLY A 173 -10.45 10.53 -4.65
N LEU A 174 -10.45 9.21 -4.47
CA LEU A 174 -9.21 8.43 -4.23
C LEU A 174 -8.23 8.49 -5.41
N PHE A 175 -8.73 8.75 -6.61
CA PHE A 175 -7.97 8.76 -7.86
C PHE A 175 -7.54 10.17 -8.30
N ALA A 176 -7.79 11.20 -7.47
CA ALA A 176 -7.48 12.58 -7.82
C ALA A 176 -5.99 12.86 -8.04
N GLN A 177 -5.11 11.99 -7.51
CA GLN A 177 -3.66 12.08 -7.68
C GLN A 177 -3.13 11.06 -8.70
N ASP A 178 -3.96 10.16 -9.23
CA ASP A 178 -3.56 9.13 -10.20
C ASP A 178 -3.54 9.72 -11.61
N SER A 179 -2.35 9.86 -12.19
CA SER A 179 -2.18 10.51 -13.49
C SER A 179 -2.95 9.80 -14.61
N THR A 180 -3.01 8.47 -14.58
CA THR A 180 -3.75 7.67 -15.58
C THR A 180 -5.24 8.01 -15.54
N PHE A 181 -5.82 8.09 -14.34
CA PHE A 181 -7.21 8.50 -14.17
C PHE A 181 -7.44 9.96 -14.55
N THR A 182 -6.58 10.89 -14.11
CA THR A 182 -6.77 12.32 -14.37
C THR A 182 -6.58 12.68 -15.83
N ASP A 183 -5.65 12.01 -16.53
CA ASP A 183 -5.42 12.22 -17.97
C ASP A 183 -6.63 11.73 -18.78
N ALA A 184 -7.18 10.55 -18.45
CA ALA A 184 -8.39 10.03 -19.06
C ALA A 184 -9.60 10.96 -18.81
N LEU A 185 -9.73 11.50 -17.59
CA LEU A 185 -10.77 12.48 -17.28
C LEU A 185 -10.60 13.78 -18.10
N PHE A 186 -9.36 14.26 -18.25
CA PHE A 186 -9.06 15.49 -18.99
C PHE A 186 -9.34 15.35 -20.49
N THR A 187 -9.09 14.17 -21.07
CA THR A 187 -9.37 13.89 -22.48
C THR A 187 -10.83 13.48 -22.74
N GLY A 188 -11.64 13.32 -21.69
CA GLY A 188 -13.04 12.88 -21.80
C GLY A 188 -13.20 11.38 -22.01
N ASP A 189 -12.13 10.59 -21.83
CA ASP A 189 -12.14 9.13 -21.82
C ASP A 189 -12.63 8.60 -20.47
N PHE A 190 -13.93 8.74 -20.23
CA PHE A 190 -14.56 8.25 -19.01
C PHE A 190 -14.52 6.73 -18.86
N ALA A 191 -14.51 5.99 -19.97
CA ALA A 191 -14.41 4.54 -19.95
C ALA A 191 -13.00 4.09 -19.53
N GLY A 192 -11.95 4.74 -20.02
CA GLY A 192 -10.57 4.54 -19.58
C GLY A 192 -10.34 4.96 -18.13
N ALA A 193 -10.93 6.08 -17.70
CA ALA A 193 -10.91 6.50 -16.29
C ALA A 193 -11.53 5.41 -15.40
N PHE A 194 -12.69 4.87 -15.77
CA PHE A 194 -13.29 3.76 -15.01
C PHE A 194 -12.52 2.45 -15.15
N ALA A 195 -11.89 2.17 -16.30
CA ALA A 195 -10.99 1.03 -16.46
C ALA A 195 -9.83 1.10 -15.45
N ARG A 196 -9.26 2.29 -15.25
CA ARG A 196 -8.25 2.53 -14.21
C ARG A 196 -8.80 2.27 -12.80
N VAL A 197 -10.02 2.74 -12.51
CA VAL A 197 -10.70 2.45 -11.23
C VAL A 197 -10.85 0.95 -11.00
N THR A 198 -11.35 0.22 -12.00
CA THR A 198 -11.58 -1.25 -11.88
C THR A 198 -10.29 -2.06 -11.78
N ALA A 199 -9.17 -1.58 -12.34
CA ALA A 199 -7.86 -2.19 -12.17
C ALA A 199 -7.31 -2.00 -10.75
N VAL A 200 -7.60 -0.85 -10.12
CA VAL A 200 -7.10 -0.51 -8.78
C VAL A 200 -8.00 -1.02 -7.67
N ALA A 201 -9.32 -1.02 -7.87
CA ALA A 201 -10.32 -1.33 -6.85
C ALA A 201 -10.06 -2.63 -6.07
N PRO A 202 -9.67 -3.76 -6.69
CA PRO A 202 -9.34 -4.99 -5.96
C PRO A 202 -8.31 -4.82 -4.86
N PHE A 203 -7.42 -3.83 -5.02
CA PHE A 203 -6.30 -3.54 -4.12
C PHE A 203 -6.62 -2.42 -3.14
N LEU A 204 -7.79 -1.77 -3.19
CA LEU A 204 -8.12 -0.73 -2.22
C LEU A 204 -8.52 -1.38 -0.89
N SER A 205 -7.94 -0.90 0.23
CA SER A 205 -8.32 -1.35 1.58
C SER A 205 -9.79 -1.08 1.92
N THR A 206 -10.39 -0.11 1.23
CA THR A 206 -11.78 0.28 1.40
C THR A 206 -12.74 -0.49 0.49
N PHE A 207 -12.26 -1.23 -0.52
CA PHE A 207 -13.16 -1.86 -1.49
C PHE A 207 -13.99 -2.98 -0.86
N GLU A 208 -15.31 -2.82 -0.93
CA GLU A 208 -16.28 -3.80 -0.49
C GLU A 208 -16.65 -4.70 -1.68
N ALA A 209 -15.91 -5.80 -1.84
CA ALA A 209 -16.18 -6.78 -2.88
C ALA A 209 -17.60 -7.36 -2.75
N PRO A 210 -18.40 -7.40 -3.83
CA PRO A 210 -19.76 -7.93 -3.77
C PRO A 210 -19.74 -9.44 -3.50
N ALA A 211 -20.84 -9.95 -2.93
CA ALA A 211 -20.97 -11.35 -2.59
C ALA A 211 -20.77 -12.25 -3.82
N GLY A 212 -19.88 -13.24 -3.71
CA GLY A 212 -19.58 -14.16 -4.81
C GLY A 212 -18.56 -13.64 -5.83
N TYR A 213 -18.03 -12.43 -5.66
CA TYR A 213 -16.89 -11.97 -6.44
C TYR A 213 -15.65 -12.79 -6.08
N VAL A 214 -15.04 -13.36 -7.11
CA VAL A 214 -13.77 -14.09 -7.00
C VAL A 214 -12.74 -13.30 -7.77
N TYR A 215 -11.63 -12.96 -7.11
CA TYR A 215 -10.54 -12.27 -7.78
C TYR A 215 -9.95 -13.14 -8.90
N PRO A 216 -9.66 -12.56 -10.08
CA PRO A 216 -9.00 -13.28 -11.15
C PRO A 216 -7.65 -13.83 -10.69
N SER A 217 -7.31 -15.06 -11.07
CA SER A 217 -5.99 -15.64 -10.77
C SER A 217 -4.85 -14.91 -11.51
N THR A 218 -5.18 -14.15 -12.55
CA THR A 218 -4.26 -13.32 -13.34
C THR A 218 -4.21 -11.87 -12.86
N LEU A 219 -4.78 -11.56 -11.69
CA LEU A 219 -4.82 -10.20 -11.17
C LEU A 219 -3.41 -9.73 -10.84
N THR A 220 -2.97 -8.65 -11.48
CA THR A 220 -1.69 -7.99 -11.22
C THR A 220 -1.94 -6.62 -10.59
N ALA A 221 -1.07 -6.21 -9.68
CA ALA A 221 -1.21 -4.89 -9.07
C ALA A 221 -0.99 -3.78 -10.12
N PRO A 222 -1.80 -2.71 -10.06
CA PRO A 222 -1.73 -1.63 -11.04
C PRO A 222 -0.44 -0.82 -10.87
N GLU A 223 0.31 -0.65 -11.95
CA GLU A 223 1.49 0.21 -11.95
C GLU A 223 1.10 1.69 -11.88
N GLY A 224 1.92 2.49 -11.20
CA GLY A 224 1.84 3.96 -11.19
C GLY A 224 0.61 4.55 -10.49
N PHE A 225 -0.09 3.79 -9.63
CA PHE A 225 -1.21 4.34 -8.86
C PHE A 225 -0.70 5.22 -7.72
N THR A 226 -1.26 6.43 -7.62
CA THR A 226 -0.87 7.42 -6.61
C THR A 226 -2.09 7.95 -5.88
N SER A 227 -2.08 7.85 -4.55
CA SER A 227 -3.11 8.42 -3.68
C SER A 227 -2.53 8.71 -2.30
N SER A 228 -2.83 9.89 -1.75
CA SER A 228 -2.51 10.21 -0.35
C SER A 228 -3.61 9.78 0.62
N ALA A 229 -4.74 9.25 0.13
CA ALA A 229 -5.92 8.92 0.94
C ALA A 229 -6.04 7.43 1.25
N VAL A 230 -5.36 6.57 0.49
CA VAL A 230 -5.48 5.11 0.59
C VAL A 230 -4.17 4.45 0.19
N THR A 231 -3.82 3.39 0.93
CA THR A 231 -2.77 2.46 0.55
C THR A 231 -3.38 1.25 -0.14
N LEU A 232 -2.68 0.72 -1.15
CA LEU A 232 -3.09 -0.53 -1.75
C LEU A 232 -2.73 -1.70 -0.85
N VAL A 233 -3.65 -2.63 -0.68
CA VAL A 233 -3.51 -3.85 0.10
C VAL A 233 -3.59 -5.06 -0.83
N ARG A 234 -2.95 -6.15 -0.41
CA ARG A 234 -3.10 -7.44 -1.06
C ARG A 234 -4.56 -7.93 -0.90
N PRO A 235 -5.26 -8.30 -1.98
CA PRO A 235 -6.60 -8.87 -1.87
C PRO A 235 -6.56 -10.20 -1.09
N ALA A 236 -7.51 -10.37 -0.17
CA ALA A 236 -7.57 -11.57 0.67
C ALA A 236 -7.75 -12.84 -0.20
N GLY A 237 -6.93 -13.87 0.04
CA GLY A 237 -7.00 -15.16 -0.67
C GLY A 237 -6.10 -15.31 -1.89
N LEU A 238 -5.31 -14.29 -2.26
CA LEU A 238 -4.32 -14.38 -3.34
C LEU A 238 -2.89 -14.44 -2.78
N SER A 239 -2.31 -15.63 -2.73
CA SER A 239 -0.94 -15.84 -2.21
C SER A 239 0.18 -15.51 -3.23
N GLU A 240 -0.12 -15.53 -4.53
CA GLU A 240 0.86 -15.46 -5.64
C GLU A 240 0.90 -14.09 -6.35
N VAL A 241 0.14 -13.08 -5.90
CA VAL A 241 0.20 -11.75 -6.51
C VAL A 241 1.44 -11.03 -6.01
N THR A 242 2.46 -10.96 -6.86
CA THR A 242 3.57 -10.03 -6.70
C THR A 242 3.02 -8.62 -6.89
N VAL A 243 2.85 -7.90 -5.79
CA VAL A 243 2.61 -6.45 -5.80
C VAL A 243 3.99 -5.83 -6.10
N PRO A 244 4.19 -5.10 -7.22
CA PRO A 244 5.50 -4.56 -7.59
C PRO A 244 6.16 -3.77 -6.46
N ASP A 245 7.49 -3.80 -6.37
CA ASP A 245 8.22 -3.07 -5.32
C ASP A 245 8.09 -1.54 -5.44
N THR A 246 7.43 -1.03 -6.49
CA THR A 246 6.97 0.38 -6.59
C THR A 246 5.90 0.75 -5.56
N PHE A 247 5.51 -0.18 -4.69
CA PHE A 247 4.73 0.04 -3.47
C PHE A 247 5.59 0.34 -2.23
N SER A 248 6.92 0.38 -2.34
CA SER A 248 7.79 1.09 -1.39
C SER A 248 7.66 2.59 -1.62
N GLN A 249 6.88 3.28 -0.79
CA GLN A 249 7.14 4.71 -0.58
C GLN A 249 7.82 4.83 0.76
N LEU A 250 9.15 4.72 0.76
CA LEU A 250 9.95 5.31 1.82
C LEU A 250 9.60 6.80 1.92
N VAL A 251 8.90 7.18 2.98
CA VAL A 251 8.55 8.57 3.27
C VAL A 251 9.68 9.20 4.04
N VAL A 252 10.32 10.21 3.46
CA VAL A 252 11.45 10.91 4.08
C VAL A 252 11.05 12.33 4.47
N GLY A 253 11.09 12.62 5.77
CA GLY A 253 10.96 13.97 6.32
C GLY A 253 12.31 14.48 6.80
N GLN A 254 12.65 15.73 6.48
CA GLN A 254 13.86 16.39 6.98
C GLN A 254 13.43 17.72 7.60
N ASP A 255 13.50 17.84 8.92
CA ASP A 255 13.22 19.06 9.67
C ASP A 255 14.53 19.76 10.07
N PRO A 256 14.93 20.84 9.39
CA PRO A 256 16.16 21.56 9.71
C PRO A 256 16.11 22.32 11.04
N ALA A 257 14.92 22.58 11.59
CA ALA A 257 14.79 23.33 12.84
C ALA A 257 15.13 22.46 14.06
N THR A 258 14.72 21.19 14.02
CA THR A 258 15.02 20.21 15.07
C THR A 258 16.25 19.37 14.76
N GLY A 259 16.64 19.26 13.48
CA GLY A 259 17.68 18.33 13.02
C GLY A 259 17.15 16.90 12.90
N THR A 260 15.83 16.71 12.75
CA THR A 260 15.19 15.38 12.71
C THR A 260 15.05 14.90 11.28
N LEU A 261 15.58 13.71 11.01
CA LEU A 261 15.31 12.89 9.85
C LEU A 261 14.24 11.86 10.23
N THR A 262 13.05 11.93 9.64
CA THR A 262 11.99 10.94 9.85
C THR A 262 11.89 10.01 8.66
N LEU A 263 11.80 8.71 8.92
CA LEU A 263 11.54 7.67 7.93
C LEU A 263 10.20 7.00 8.24
N GLY A 264 9.42 6.70 7.21
CA GLY A 264 8.16 5.99 7.36
C GLY A 264 7.79 5.23 6.08
N GLY A 265 6.67 4.52 6.14
CA GLY A 265 6.21 3.68 5.03
C GLY A 265 6.88 2.31 5.02
N THR A 266 6.79 1.62 3.89
CA THR A 266 7.15 0.21 3.81
C THR A 266 8.64 -0.03 3.53
N GLY A 267 9.29 0.85 2.75
CA GLY A 267 10.67 0.65 2.29
C GLY A 267 10.82 -0.58 1.37
N ASP A 268 12.01 -0.77 0.81
CA ASP A 268 12.38 -1.99 0.09
C ASP A 268 12.48 -3.16 1.08
N SER A 269 11.95 -4.32 0.67
CA SER A 269 12.00 -5.55 1.46
C SER A 269 13.42 -6.02 1.82
N ALA A 270 14.44 -5.59 1.06
CA ALA A 270 15.86 -5.84 1.34
C ALA A 270 16.43 -4.94 2.46
N GLY A 271 15.68 -3.93 2.90
CA GLY A 271 16.04 -2.99 3.95
C GLY A 271 16.35 -1.59 3.44
N VAL A 272 16.29 -0.61 4.35
CA VAL A 272 16.65 0.79 4.11
C VAL A 272 17.93 1.11 4.85
N THR A 273 18.87 1.80 4.20
CA THR A 273 20.11 2.25 4.84
C THR A 273 20.17 3.77 4.97
N VAL A 274 20.43 4.27 6.17
CA VAL A 274 20.83 5.66 6.42
C VAL A 274 22.33 5.70 6.64
N ASP A 275 23.04 6.47 5.82
CA ASP A 275 24.49 6.62 5.92
C ASP A 275 24.81 8.11 6.14
N LEU A 276 25.19 8.46 7.37
CA LEU A 276 25.52 9.83 7.76
C LEU A 276 27.00 10.17 7.50
N THR A 277 27.86 9.16 7.30
CA THR A 277 29.25 9.37 6.84
C THR A 277 29.29 9.89 5.40
N VAL A 278 28.32 9.45 4.59
CA VAL A 278 28.02 9.98 3.26
C VAL A 278 26.54 10.37 3.22
N PRO A 279 26.15 11.56 3.72
CA PRO A 279 24.76 11.95 4.03
C PRO A 279 23.72 11.58 2.96
N ARG A 280 23.16 10.37 3.09
CA ARG A 280 22.21 9.80 2.12
C ARG A 280 21.36 8.71 2.77
N ILE A 281 20.30 8.37 2.05
CA ILE A 281 19.43 7.24 2.33
C ILE A 281 19.48 6.33 1.10
N VAL A 282 19.55 5.02 1.31
CA VAL A 282 19.53 4.01 0.24
C VAL A 282 18.33 3.12 0.47
N ASP A 283 17.49 2.98 -0.53
CA ASP A 283 16.29 2.14 -0.55
C ASP A 283 16.35 1.27 -1.81
N GLY A 284 16.68 -0.02 -1.66
CA GLY A 284 16.98 -0.88 -2.80
C GLY A 284 18.11 -0.35 -3.68
N ASP A 285 17.83 -0.14 -4.97
CA ASP A 285 18.77 0.44 -5.95
C ASP A 285 18.78 1.98 -5.94
N ASP A 286 17.86 2.62 -5.21
CA ASP A 286 17.72 4.07 -5.17
C ASP A 286 18.56 4.68 -4.05
N ALA A 287 19.36 5.71 -4.38
CA ALA A 287 20.13 6.48 -3.42
C ALA A 287 19.68 7.94 -3.40
N LEU A 288 19.13 8.37 -2.27
CA LEU A 288 18.61 9.71 -2.01
C LEU A 288 19.59 10.49 -1.14
N PRO A 289 20.32 11.49 -1.67
CA PRO A 289 21.17 12.34 -0.83
C PRO A 289 20.32 13.19 0.12
N LEU A 290 20.83 13.44 1.33
CA LEU A 290 20.21 14.40 2.24
C LEU A 290 20.32 15.83 1.70
N ARG A 291 19.44 16.73 2.19
CA ARG A 291 19.47 18.14 1.77
C ARG A 291 20.85 18.73 2.07
N SER A 292 21.36 19.55 1.16
CA SER A 292 22.67 20.19 1.34
C SER A 292 22.71 20.98 2.65
N GLY A 293 23.70 20.68 3.50
CA GLY A 293 23.88 21.31 4.81
C GLY A 293 22.94 20.80 5.91
N PHE A 294 22.13 19.78 5.65
CA PHE A 294 21.37 19.08 6.66
C PHE A 294 22.23 18.00 7.31
N THR A 295 22.44 18.12 8.62
CA THR A 295 23.15 17.14 9.46
C THR A 295 22.16 16.64 10.50
N PRO A 296 21.56 15.45 10.31
CA PRO A 296 20.63 14.89 11.27
C PRO A 296 21.28 14.77 12.65
N ARG A 297 20.55 15.16 13.70
CA ARG A 297 20.86 14.82 15.10
C ARG A 297 19.88 13.78 15.64
N THR A 298 18.77 13.59 14.94
CA THR A 298 17.79 12.57 15.27
C THR A 298 17.41 11.85 14.00
N VAL A 299 17.46 10.51 14.03
CA VAL A 299 16.93 9.63 13.00
C VAL A 299 15.79 8.86 13.65
N ASP A 300 14.57 9.08 13.17
CA ASP A 300 13.36 8.45 13.69
C ASP A 300 12.69 7.64 12.59
N ALA A 301 12.83 6.31 12.68
CA ALA A 301 12.24 5.36 11.75
C ALA A 301 11.07 4.57 12.37
N SER A 302 10.56 5.02 13.52
CA SER A 302 9.49 4.32 14.26
C SER A 302 8.19 4.18 13.48
N ALA A 303 8.01 4.96 12.40
CA ALA A 303 6.86 4.91 11.50
C ALA A 303 7.07 3.99 10.27
N MET A 304 8.18 3.26 10.19
CA MET A 304 8.41 2.28 9.12
C MET A 304 7.77 0.92 9.46
N GLU A 305 7.13 0.29 8.48
CA GLU A 305 6.23 -0.84 8.72
C GLU A 305 6.77 -2.22 8.32
N ALA A 306 7.80 -2.31 7.46
CA ALA A 306 8.18 -3.61 6.86
C ALA A 306 9.68 -3.81 6.63
N ALA A 307 10.39 -2.79 6.17
CA ALA A 307 11.84 -2.88 5.93
C ALA A 307 12.63 -2.77 7.23
N ALA A 308 13.63 -3.65 7.39
CA ALA A 308 14.67 -3.47 8.39
C ALA A 308 15.53 -2.23 8.07
N LEU A 309 16.00 -1.56 9.09
CA LEU A 309 16.82 -0.37 9.00
C LEU A 309 18.28 -0.68 9.31
N THR A 310 19.16 -0.19 8.45
CA THR A 310 20.58 -0.06 8.75
C THR A 310 20.92 1.40 8.94
N VAL A 311 21.47 1.79 10.09
CA VAL A 311 21.96 3.15 10.32
C VAL A 311 23.47 3.11 10.55
N VAL A 312 24.16 3.97 9.79
CA VAL A 312 25.57 4.29 9.99
C VAL A 312 25.65 5.77 10.37
N GLY A 313 25.86 6.03 11.66
CA GLY A 313 25.95 7.35 12.27
C GLY A 313 27.18 8.16 11.84
N GLY A 314 27.29 9.38 12.35
CA GLY A 314 28.37 10.31 12.05
C GLY A 314 29.45 10.35 13.14
N ASP A 315 30.16 11.48 13.22
CA ASP A 315 31.07 11.81 14.34
C ASP A 315 30.37 12.73 15.37
N ALA A 316 29.06 12.92 15.26
CA ALA A 316 28.28 13.81 16.10
C ALA A 316 27.34 13.00 16.99
N ALA A 317 26.83 13.63 18.05
CA ALA A 317 25.85 12.97 18.92
C ALA A 317 24.50 12.86 18.20
N GLU A 318 24.08 11.63 17.93
CA GLU A 318 22.83 11.26 17.31
C GLU A 318 21.87 10.55 18.27
N THR A 319 20.58 10.79 18.07
CA THR A 319 19.51 9.95 18.64
C THR A 319 18.88 9.15 17.52
N VAL A 320 18.97 7.83 17.59
CA VAL A 320 18.45 6.92 16.57
C VAL A 320 17.34 6.08 17.19
N THR A 321 16.19 6.08 16.54
CA THR A 321 15.08 5.15 16.82
C THR A 321 14.84 4.34 15.55
N GLY A 322 15.00 3.03 15.66
CA GLY A 322 14.74 2.07 14.59
C GLY A 322 13.26 1.79 14.38
N THR A 323 12.99 0.62 13.83
CA THR A 323 11.71 0.16 13.31
C THR A 323 11.10 -0.91 14.25
N ALA A 324 10.09 -1.63 13.79
CA ALA A 324 9.58 -2.81 14.48
C ALA A 324 10.23 -4.12 13.97
N GLN A 325 11.22 -4.02 13.10
CA GLN A 325 11.93 -5.12 12.46
C GLN A 325 13.36 -5.21 13.02
N ALA A 326 14.03 -6.34 12.78
CA ALA A 326 15.41 -6.54 13.22
C ALA A 326 16.38 -5.58 12.50
N ASP A 327 16.85 -4.57 13.22
CA ASP A 327 17.65 -3.47 12.71
C ASP A 327 19.14 -3.61 13.03
N THR A 328 19.97 -2.84 12.33
CA THR A 328 21.40 -2.71 12.61
C THR A 328 21.76 -1.23 12.74
N LEU A 329 22.00 -0.78 13.96
CA LEU A 329 22.26 0.63 14.28
C LEU A 329 23.70 0.80 14.76
N SER A 330 24.44 1.72 14.14
CA SER A 330 25.80 2.10 14.52
C SER A 330 25.88 3.60 14.75
N GLY A 331 26.29 4.04 15.94
CA GLY A 331 26.50 5.46 16.27
C GLY A 331 27.77 6.05 15.65
N ASN A 332 28.83 5.22 15.56
CA ASN A 332 30.18 5.57 15.12
C ASN A 332 30.94 6.45 16.10
N GLY A 333 30.71 7.76 16.14
CA GLY A 333 31.42 8.63 17.06
C GLY A 333 30.53 9.74 17.57
N GLY A 334 30.73 10.17 18.82
CA GLY A 334 29.80 11.07 19.50
C GLY A 334 29.12 10.36 20.66
N ASP A 335 28.37 11.08 21.47
CA ASP A 335 27.61 10.48 22.58
C ASP A 335 26.20 10.16 22.07
N ASP A 336 25.99 8.93 21.60
CA ASP A 336 24.80 8.52 20.87
C ASP A 336 23.71 7.94 21.78
N VAL A 337 22.45 8.01 21.32
CA VAL A 337 21.32 7.33 21.95
C VAL A 337 20.68 6.41 20.91
N LEU A 338 20.82 5.10 21.10
CA LEU A 338 20.36 4.08 20.15
C LEU A 338 19.20 3.30 20.76
N ALA A 339 18.02 3.41 20.15
CA ALA A 339 16.85 2.60 20.44
C ALA A 339 16.53 1.75 19.21
N GLY A 340 16.71 0.42 19.30
CA GLY A 340 16.43 -0.50 18.21
C GLY A 340 14.95 -0.50 17.83
N GLY A 341 14.08 -0.60 18.83
CA GLY A 341 12.64 -0.62 18.63
C GLY A 341 12.09 -1.97 19.06
N ALA A 342 11.32 -2.62 18.19
CA ALA A 342 10.92 -4.01 18.37
C ALA A 342 11.66 -4.89 17.36
N GLY A 343 11.66 -6.21 17.58
CA GLY A 343 12.54 -7.12 16.86
C GLY A 343 13.89 -7.31 17.57
N THR A 344 14.73 -8.20 17.05
CA THR A 344 16.07 -8.45 17.59
C THR A 344 17.07 -7.52 16.92
N ASP A 345 17.48 -6.46 17.60
CA ASP A 345 18.33 -5.45 16.99
C ASP A 345 19.81 -5.66 17.29
N THR A 346 20.66 -5.18 16.39
CA THR A 346 22.12 -5.12 16.59
C THR A 346 22.54 -3.67 16.76
N LEU A 347 23.01 -3.32 17.95
CA LEU A 347 23.34 -1.95 18.34
C LEU A 347 24.84 -1.83 18.59
N THR A 348 25.47 -0.80 18.02
CA THR A 348 26.89 -0.51 18.14
C THR A 348 27.04 0.97 18.46
N GLY A 349 27.59 1.33 19.61
CA GLY A 349 27.74 2.73 20.03
C GLY A 349 28.85 3.41 19.24
N GLY A 350 30.06 2.87 19.36
CA GLY A 350 31.28 3.38 18.76
C GLY A 350 32.12 4.18 19.77
N ASP A 351 32.73 5.26 19.30
CA ASP A 351 33.55 6.15 20.12
C ASP A 351 32.66 7.18 20.83
N GLY A 352 32.48 7.06 22.14
CA GLY A 352 31.66 8.04 22.86
C GLY A 352 31.23 7.54 24.23
N ALA A 353 30.33 8.29 24.87
CA ALA A 353 29.52 7.79 25.97
C ALA A 353 28.10 7.54 25.49
N ASP A 354 27.83 6.30 25.08
CA ASP A 354 26.61 5.95 24.37
C ASP A 354 25.52 5.42 25.30
N VAL A 355 24.27 5.56 24.87
CA VAL A 355 23.09 5.08 25.59
C VAL A 355 22.30 4.13 24.71
N PHE A 356 22.23 2.86 25.12
CA PHE A 356 21.41 1.84 24.47
C PHE A 356 20.08 1.70 25.19
N VAL A 357 18.97 1.91 24.48
CA VAL A 357 17.64 1.89 25.07
C VAL A 357 17.01 0.52 24.85
N LEU A 358 16.76 -0.21 25.95
CA LEU A 358 15.95 -1.42 25.92
C LEU A 358 14.51 -1.06 26.27
N ALA A 359 13.61 -1.36 25.33
CA ALA A 359 12.19 -0.99 25.42
C ALA A 359 11.24 -2.14 25.08
N SER A 360 11.71 -3.39 25.16
CA SER A 360 10.88 -4.59 25.04
C SER A 360 11.15 -5.55 26.20
N ALA A 361 10.09 -6.24 26.63
CA ALA A 361 10.15 -7.36 27.58
C ALA A 361 9.72 -8.67 26.89
N ALA A 362 9.85 -8.75 25.56
CA ALA A 362 9.63 -9.99 24.82
C ALA A 362 10.97 -10.68 24.54
N ALA A 363 11.05 -11.99 24.83
CA ALA A 363 12.28 -12.77 24.62
C ALA A 363 12.75 -12.80 23.16
N GLU A 364 11.80 -12.66 22.22
CA GLU A 364 12.05 -12.65 20.77
C GLU A 364 12.51 -11.26 20.28
N ASP A 365 12.57 -10.24 21.15
CA ASP A 365 13.03 -8.87 20.86
C ASP A 365 14.30 -8.55 21.68
N ALA A 366 15.11 -9.56 22.01
CA ALA A 366 16.32 -9.34 22.78
C ALA A 366 17.45 -8.76 21.91
N ASP A 367 17.80 -7.50 22.17
CA ASP A 367 18.84 -6.80 21.42
C ASP A 367 20.26 -7.28 21.74
N THR A 368 21.15 -7.12 20.78
CA THR A 368 22.59 -7.35 20.95
C THR A 368 23.36 -6.05 20.84
N ILE A 369 24.02 -5.65 21.93
CA ILE A 369 24.93 -4.52 21.99
C ILE A 369 26.35 -5.04 21.77
N THR A 370 27.06 -4.52 20.75
CA THR A 370 28.26 -5.19 20.21
C THR A 370 29.59 -4.69 20.77
N ASP A 371 29.62 -3.50 21.34
CA ASP A 371 30.82 -2.79 21.77
C ASP A 371 30.71 -2.08 23.14
N PHE A 372 29.85 -2.57 24.03
CA PHE A 372 29.57 -1.95 25.32
C PHE A 372 30.84 -1.75 26.19
N ALA A 373 31.12 -0.50 26.54
CA ALA A 373 32.22 -0.09 27.39
C ALA A 373 31.74 0.25 28.81
N THR A 374 31.94 -0.69 29.74
CA THR A 374 31.65 -0.54 31.19
C THR A 374 32.20 0.77 31.76
N GLY A 375 31.37 1.51 32.50
CA GLY A 375 31.72 2.79 33.12
C GLY A 375 31.65 4.00 32.21
N THR A 376 31.55 3.79 30.88
CA THR A 376 31.38 4.85 29.89
C THR A 376 29.95 4.83 29.36
N ASP A 377 29.54 3.72 28.77
CA ASP A 377 28.22 3.56 28.16
C ASP A 377 27.14 3.28 29.19
N LYS A 378 25.89 3.45 28.77
CA LYS A 378 24.70 3.21 29.58
C LYS A 378 23.69 2.35 28.86
N VAL A 379 23.05 1.45 29.62
CA VAL A 379 21.81 0.79 29.23
C VAL A 379 20.66 1.54 29.89
N ARG A 380 19.77 2.12 29.08
CA ARG A 380 18.56 2.78 29.56
C ARG A 380 17.39 1.81 29.45
N LEU A 381 16.69 1.60 30.57
CA LEU A 381 15.52 0.73 30.62
C LEU A 381 14.25 1.57 30.60
N SER A 382 13.43 1.39 29.55
CA SER A 382 12.22 2.18 29.33
C SER A 382 11.18 2.02 30.45
N ASP A 383 10.72 3.13 31.03
CA ASP A 383 9.68 3.18 32.06
C ASP A 383 8.28 2.80 31.52
N ALA A 384 8.13 2.76 30.19
CA ALA A 384 6.94 2.24 29.54
C ALA A 384 6.82 0.70 29.63
N VAL A 385 7.92 0.01 29.93
CA VAL A 385 8.00 -1.46 29.96
C VAL A 385 8.39 -2.00 31.32
N PHE A 386 9.37 -1.39 31.98
CA PHE A 386 9.94 -1.88 33.24
C PHE A 386 9.44 -1.03 34.43
N THR A 387 9.00 -1.66 35.51
CA THR A 387 8.41 -0.98 36.67
C THR A 387 9.43 -0.78 37.80
N LEU A 388 10.46 0.01 37.51
CA LEU A 388 11.63 0.16 38.36
C LEU A 388 11.49 1.30 39.40
N THR A 389 12.27 1.24 40.48
CA THR A 389 12.27 2.23 41.57
C THR A 389 13.18 3.41 41.24
N GLY A 390 12.59 4.59 41.00
CA GLY A 390 13.36 5.84 40.89
C GLY A 390 12.70 6.86 39.96
N ALA A 391 13.48 7.86 39.51
CA ALA A 391 13.07 8.80 38.48
C ALA A 391 13.93 8.64 37.21
N ALA A 392 13.40 9.08 36.07
CA ALA A 392 14.09 9.07 34.78
C ALA A 392 15.50 9.68 34.88
N GLY A 393 16.50 8.95 34.40
CA GLY A 393 17.92 9.32 34.44
C GLY A 393 18.67 8.95 35.73
N ASP A 394 17.99 8.47 36.77
CA ASP A 394 18.67 7.90 37.94
C ASP A 394 19.33 6.56 37.59
N ALA A 395 20.42 6.23 38.28
CA ALA A 395 20.94 4.87 38.26
C ALA A 395 19.95 3.90 38.91
N LEU A 396 19.92 2.64 38.46
CA LEU A 396 19.05 1.62 39.04
C LEU A 396 19.27 1.49 40.55
N ALA A 397 18.16 1.33 41.29
CA ALA A 397 18.23 1.01 42.70
C ALA A 397 18.82 -0.40 42.88
N ALA A 398 19.69 -0.57 43.89
CA ALA A 398 20.30 -1.88 44.18
C ALA A 398 19.27 -2.98 44.53
N GLY A 399 18.01 -2.61 44.79
CA GLY A 399 16.92 -3.56 45.02
C GLY A 399 16.23 -4.05 43.73
N ASP A 400 16.49 -3.40 42.59
CA ASP A 400 15.91 -3.77 41.29
C ASP A 400 16.92 -4.50 40.39
N TYR A 401 18.17 -4.67 40.86
CA TYR A 401 19.29 -5.20 40.08
C TYR A 401 20.02 -6.33 40.80
N ALA A 402 20.32 -7.41 40.09
CA ALA A 402 21.15 -8.51 40.56
C ALA A 402 22.15 -9.01 39.50
N GLU A 403 23.22 -9.63 39.97
CA GLU A 403 24.23 -10.29 39.12
C GLU A 403 24.23 -11.80 39.39
N ALA A 404 24.35 -12.58 38.32
CA ALA A 404 24.53 -14.03 38.35
C ALA A 404 25.82 -14.40 37.61
N THR A 405 26.66 -15.24 38.22
CA THR A 405 27.96 -15.59 37.63
C THR A 405 27.85 -16.46 36.39
N ASP A 406 26.83 -17.33 36.33
CA ASP A 406 26.59 -18.27 35.25
C ASP A 406 25.13 -18.77 35.25
N ALA A 407 24.74 -19.52 34.23
CA ALA A 407 23.39 -20.07 34.09
C ALA A 407 22.95 -20.97 35.27
N THR A 408 23.88 -21.55 36.02
CA THR A 408 23.57 -22.36 37.22
C THR A 408 23.21 -21.45 38.40
N ALA A 409 23.94 -20.34 38.56
CA ALA A 409 23.62 -19.29 39.53
C ALA A 409 22.26 -18.65 39.20
N LEU A 410 21.95 -18.45 37.92
CA LEU A 410 20.67 -17.91 37.46
C LEU A 410 19.48 -18.75 37.94
N GLY A 411 19.53 -20.07 37.78
CA GLY A 411 18.49 -20.99 38.28
C GLY A 411 18.39 -21.05 39.81
N THR A 412 19.39 -20.54 40.54
CA THR A 412 19.33 -20.38 42.00
C THR A 412 18.63 -19.08 42.40
N LEU A 413 18.82 -17.99 41.62
CA LEU A 413 18.09 -16.74 41.79
C LEU A 413 16.59 -16.90 41.49
N GLU A 414 16.22 -17.67 40.46
CA GLU A 414 14.81 -18.01 40.15
C GLU A 414 14.09 -18.73 41.30
N ALA A 415 14.83 -19.37 42.22
CA ALA A 415 14.30 -20.07 43.38
C ALA A 415 14.25 -19.23 44.66
N THR A 416 14.87 -18.04 44.66
CA THR A 416 14.83 -17.09 45.76
C THR A 416 13.81 -16.00 45.45
N THR A 417 12.86 -15.79 46.35
CA THR A 417 11.73 -14.86 46.24
C THR A 417 12.15 -13.38 46.27
N GLN A 418 13.16 -12.98 45.49
CA GLN A 418 13.64 -11.61 45.48
C GLN A 418 12.92 -10.78 44.41
N ALA A 419 12.72 -9.51 44.75
CA ALA A 419 12.00 -8.53 43.94
C ALA A 419 12.88 -7.85 42.89
N GLU A 420 14.09 -8.37 42.63
CA GLU A 420 14.97 -7.80 41.61
C GLU A 420 14.36 -8.02 40.23
N GLU A 421 14.17 -6.91 39.51
CA GLU A 421 13.49 -6.89 38.22
C GLU A 421 14.48 -7.10 37.07
N ILE A 422 15.77 -6.77 37.24
CA ILE A 422 16.82 -6.87 36.23
C ILE A 422 17.97 -7.75 36.74
N ILE A 423 18.35 -8.75 35.95
CA ILE A 423 19.40 -9.71 36.30
C ILE A 423 20.43 -9.80 35.17
N VAL A 424 21.71 -9.60 35.49
CA VAL A 424 22.81 -9.69 34.53
C VAL A 424 23.60 -10.98 34.73
N LEU A 425 23.84 -11.71 33.64
CA LEU A 425 24.62 -12.95 33.60
C LEU A 425 26.06 -12.67 33.15
N LEU A 426 27.00 -12.71 34.09
CA LEU A 426 28.37 -12.20 33.90
C LEU A 426 29.20 -12.99 32.88
N ASP A 427 28.94 -14.28 32.71
CA ASP A 427 29.70 -15.13 31.76
C ASP A 427 29.33 -14.90 30.29
N SER A 428 28.20 -14.26 30.03
CA SER A 428 27.59 -14.14 28.70
C SER A 428 27.09 -12.74 28.37
N GLY A 429 27.09 -11.82 29.34
CA GLY A 429 26.59 -10.45 29.19
C GLY A 429 25.07 -10.37 29.00
N ARG A 430 24.34 -11.47 29.24
CA ARG A 430 22.89 -11.54 29.03
C ARG A 430 22.16 -10.80 30.14
N ILE A 431 21.23 -9.92 29.75
CA ILE A 431 20.38 -9.16 30.64
C ILE A 431 18.99 -9.80 30.61
N TYR A 432 18.48 -10.13 31.78
CA TYR A 432 17.16 -10.71 31.94
C TYR A 432 16.24 -9.76 32.71
N HIS A 433 14.98 -9.73 32.30
CA HIS A 433 13.88 -9.16 33.06
C HIS A 433 13.15 -10.26 33.83
N ASN A 434 12.78 -9.95 35.07
CA ASN A 434 11.95 -10.80 35.93
C ASN A 434 10.56 -10.16 36.10
N PRO A 435 9.59 -10.44 35.21
CA PRO A 435 8.29 -9.75 35.19
C PRO A 435 7.39 -10.08 36.38
N ASP A 436 7.55 -11.24 37.00
CA ASP A 436 6.65 -11.75 38.04
C ASP A 436 7.20 -11.53 39.47
N GLY A 437 8.42 -10.99 39.60
CA GLY A 437 9.14 -10.96 40.86
C GLY A 437 9.33 -12.37 41.45
N ALA A 438 9.13 -12.53 42.75
CA ALA A 438 9.43 -13.73 43.54
C ALA A 438 8.74 -15.06 43.14
N ASP A 439 7.80 -15.07 42.18
CA ASP A 439 7.01 -16.24 41.82
C ASP A 439 7.43 -16.78 40.44
N ALA A 440 7.60 -18.11 40.35
CA ALA A 440 8.32 -18.84 39.29
C ALA A 440 7.70 -18.78 37.87
N GLY A 441 7.75 -17.61 37.22
CA GLY A 441 7.31 -17.34 35.85
C GLY A 441 8.39 -17.38 34.76
N GLY A 442 9.67 -17.50 35.15
CA GLY A 442 10.80 -17.63 34.23
C GLY A 442 11.35 -16.29 33.74
N LEU A 443 12.67 -16.22 33.61
CA LEU A 443 13.37 -15.02 33.18
C LEU A 443 13.23 -14.76 31.68
N VAL A 444 12.99 -13.51 31.32
CA VAL A 444 12.91 -13.08 29.91
C VAL A 444 14.21 -12.42 29.51
N LEU A 445 14.88 -12.94 28.48
CA LEU A 445 16.05 -12.27 27.92
C LEU A 445 15.59 -10.96 27.26
N ILE A 446 16.20 -9.84 27.63
CA ILE A 446 15.88 -8.52 27.09
C ILE A 446 17.07 -7.84 26.39
N GLY A 447 18.28 -8.38 26.55
CA GLY A 447 19.44 -7.87 25.86
C GLY A 447 20.71 -8.69 26.11
N VAL A 448 21.72 -8.44 25.30
CA VAL A 448 23.05 -9.05 25.42
C VAL A 448 24.12 -7.98 25.24
N LEU A 449 25.00 -7.85 26.23
CA LEU A 449 26.15 -6.95 26.20
C LEU A 449 27.40 -7.70 25.78
N THR A 450 28.00 -7.23 24.69
CA THR A 450 29.28 -7.75 24.22
C THR A 450 30.24 -6.61 23.93
N LEU A 451 31.53 -6.93 23.93
CA LEU A 451 32.60 -6.06 23.48
C LEU A 451 33.51 -6.87 22.56
N ASN A 452 33.49 -6.57 21.26
CA ASN A 452 34.23 -7.33 20.24
C ASN A 452 33.92 -8.84 20.28
N GLY A 453 32.65 -9.19 20.55
CA GLY A 453 32.17 -10.58 20.61
C GLY A 453 32.51 -11.34 21.90
N ALA A 454 33.10 -10.68 22.90
CA ALA A 454 33.25 -11.23 24.25
C ALA A 454 32.16 -10.69 25.18
N ALA A 455 31.73 -11.50 26.16
CA ALA A 455 30.80 -11.07 27.20
C ALA A 455 31.36 -9.90 28.01
N VAL A 456 30.49 -8.97 28.40
CA VAL A 456 30.84 -7.82 29.24
C VAL A 456 30.20 -7.97 30.62
N ASP A 457 30.95 -7.56 31.64
CA ASP A 457 30.51 -7.39 33.02
C ASP A 457 30.21 -5.90 33.27
N PRO A 458 28.94 -5.47 33.17
CA PRO A 458 28.54 -4.08 33.40
C PRO A 458 28.42 -3.78 34.90
N ALA A 459 28.71 -2.54 35.31
CA ALA A 459 28.44 -2.12 36.68
C ALA A 459 26.96 -1.73 36.86
N LEU A 460 26.43 -1.78 38.08
CA LEU A 460 25.09 -1.23 38.41
C LEU A 460 24.91 0.21 37.90
N ALA A 461 25.94 1.04 37.99
CA ALA A 461 25.92 2.43 37.54
C ALA A 461 25.87 2.59 36.02
N ASP A 462 26.00 1.50 35.27
CA ASP A 462 25.84 1.46 33.82
C ASP A 462 24.39 1.27 33.38
N PHE A 463 23.48 1.00 34.33
CA PHE A 463 22.05 0.96 34.07
C PHE A 463 21.37 2.22 34.59
N VAL A 464 20.53 2.82 33.76
CA VAL A 464 19.77 4.03 34.09
C VAL A 464 18.29 3.87 33.77
N LEU A 465 17.45 4.59 34.51
CA LEU A 465 16.00 4.63 34.30
C LEU A 465 15.64 5.49 33.09
N GLY A 466 14.67 5.01 32.31
CA GLY A 466 14.07 5.67 31.14
C GLY A 466 13.37 6.97 31.45
#